data_AF-A0A839W554-F1
#
_entry.id   AF-A0A839W554-F1
#
_cell.length_a   1.000
_cell.length_b   1.000
_cell.length_c   1.000
_cell.angle_alpha   90.00
_cell.angle_beta   90.00
_cell.angle_gamma   90.00
#
_symmetry.space_group_name_H-M   'P 1'
#
loop_
_entity.id
_entity.type
_entity.pdbx_description
1 polymer ?
#
loop_
_entity_poly.entity_id
_entity_poly.type
_entity_poly.pdbx_seq_one_letter_code
_entity_poly.pdbx_strand_id
1 'polypeptide(L)'
;MIRNEFMSRFGPPPKLADGILVKRWVTGPNKGKPKPSLTTQGLLDRGLLELPDDGGHWLRARFTAAGMAALREMAEDRRALPPTEYQHVLDELGIRQAGDRDDASSPMS
;
A
#
# COMPACT_ATOMS: atom_id res chain seq x y z
N MET A 1 1.32 -6.34 -8.16
CA MET A 1 0.39 -6.28 -7.00
C MET A 1 1.06 -5.50 -5.88
N ILE A 2 0.34 -4.58 -5.26
CA ILE A 2 0.78 -3.67 -4.16
C ILE A 2 1.58 -4.39 -3.06
N ARG A 3 1.32 -5.68 -2.84
CA ARG A 3 2.02 -6.55 -1.88
C ARG A 3 3.53 -6.31 -1.81
N ASN A 4 4.26 -6.33 -2.93
CA ASN A 4 5.73 -6.19 -2.87
C ASN A 4 6.21 -4.82 -2.39
N GLU A 5 5.41 -3.77 -2.57
CA GLU A 5 5.76 -2.39 -2.22
C GLU A 5 5.53 -2.11 -0.72
N PHE A 6 4.59 -2.84 -0.09
CA PHE A 6 4.24 -2.69 1.32
C PHE A 6 4.50 -3.93 2.17
N MET A 7 5.18 -4.95 1.65
CA MET A 7 5.56 -6.12 2.44
C MET A 7 6.60 -5.70 3.48
N SER A 8 6.36 -6.05 4.75
CA SER A 8 7.39 -5.89 5.78
C SER A 8 8.58 -6.82 5.45
N ARG A 9 9.77 -6.24 5.28
CA ARG A 9 11.00 -6.99 5.01
C ARG A 9 12.00 -6.78 6.16
N PHE A 10 12.88 -5.79 6.00
CA PHE A 10 13.88 -5.41 6.98
C PHE A 10 13.76 -3.91 7.26
N GLY A 11 13.72 -3.52 8.53
CA GLY A 11 13.51 -2.13 8.96
C GLY A 11 12.05 -1.79 9.29
N PRO A 12 11.75 -0.51 9.57
CA PRO A 12 10.38 -0.07 9.84
C PRO A 12 9.46 -0.40 8.67
N PRO A 13 8.24 -0.91 8.93
CA PRO A 13 7.30 -1.24 7.88
C PRO A 13 6.92 0.02 7.08
N PRO A 14 6.78 -0.07 5.75
CA PRO A 14 6.39 1.05 4.91
C PRO A 14 4.96 1.49 5.25
N LYS A 15 4.75 2.80 5.39
CA LYS A 15 3.42 3.36 5.68
C LYS A 15 2.66 3.71 4.41
N LEU A 16 1.35 3.45 4.39
CA LEU A 16 0.47 3.85 3.30
C LEU A 16 0.50 5.37 3.08
N ALA A 17 0.53 6.13 4.18
CA ALA A 17 0.60 7.59 4.16
C ALA A 17 1.89 8.14 3.52
N ASP A 18 3.00 7.39 3.64
CA ASP A 18 4.28 7.79 3.06
C ASP A 18 4.33 7.54 1.55
N GLY A 19 3.46 6.66 1.04
CA GLY A 19 3.41 6.28 -0.37
C GLY A 19 4.64 5.50 -0.85
N ILE A 20 4.65 5.19 -2.14
CA ILE A 20 5.69 4.39 -2.80
C ILE A 20 6.74 5.32 -3.39
N LEU A 21 8.01 5.11 -3.06
CA LEU A 21 9.11 5.89 -3.63
C LEU A 21 9.25 5.60 -5.14
N VAL A 22 9.18 6.65 -5.96
CA VAL A 22 9.41 6.58 -7.40
C VAL A 22 10.76 7.18 -7.73
N LYS A 23 11.63 6.39 -8.36
CA LYS A 23 12.92 6.88 -8.84
C LYS A 23 12.74 7.76 -10.07
N ARG A 24 13.73 8.59 -10.38
CA ARG A 24 13.82 9.30 -11.67
C ARG A 24 14.81 8.59 -12.59
N TRP A 25 14.66 8.76 -13.90
CA TRP A 25 15.70 8.36 -14.85
C TRP A 25 16.96 9.18 -14.61
N VAL A 26 18.08 8.51 -14.38
CA VAL A 26 19.37 9.17 -14.12
C VAL A 26 20.05 9.63 -15.41
N THR A 27 19.79 8.93 -16.52
CA THR A 27 20.42 9.17 -17.83
C THR A 27 19.44 8.94 -18.99
N GLY A 28 19.87 9.32 -20.20
CA GLY A 28 19.12 9.11 -21.44
C GLY A 28 18.04 10.18 -21.72
N PRO A 29 17.23 9.98 -22.77
CA PRO A 29 16.23 10.96 -23.24
C PRO A 29 15.14 11.31 -22.21
N ASN A 30 14.93 10.44 -21.23
CA ASN A 30 13.95 10.63 -20.16
C ASN A 30 14.58 11.12 -18.86
N LYS A 31 15.85 11.52 -18.85
CA LYS A 31 16.56 11.99 -17.65
C LYS A 31 15.72 13.00 -16.86
N GLY A 32 15.61 12.80 -15.55
CA GLY A 32 14.83 13.64 -14.64
C GLY A 32 13.34 13.31 -14.58
N LYS A 33 12.79 12.57 -15.55
CA LYS A 33 11.39 12.14 -15.51
C LYS A 33 11.17 11.02 -14.49
N PRO A 34 9.96 10.89 -13.92
CA PRO A 34 9.60 9.75 -13.09
C PRO A 34 9.82 8.41 -13.81
N LYS A 35 10.25 7.41 -13.05
CA LYS A 35 10.47 6.03 -13.48
C LYS A 35 9.74 5.08 -12.50
N PRO A 36 8.41 5.02 -12.54
CA PRO A 36 7.65 4.06 -11.73
C PRO A 36 7.97 2.62 -12.14
N SER A 37 7.82 1.68 -11.20
CA SER A 37 7.84 0.25 -11.53
C SER A 37 6.62 -0.08 -12.42
N LEU A 38 6.63 -1.23 -13.11
CA LEU A 38 5.47 -1.65 -13.92
C LEU A 38 4.18 -1.75 -13.07
N THR A 39 4.32 -2.18 -11.80
CA THR A 39 3.19 -2.24 -10.88
C THR A 39 2.71 -0.83 -10.51
N THR A 40 3.62 0.08 -10.14
CA THR A 40 3.26 1.46 -9.81
C THR A 40 2.63 2.17 -11.00
N GLN A 41 3.16 1.99 -12.21
CA GLN A 41 2.59 2.56 -13.44
C GLN A 41 1.16 2.07 -13.66
N GLY A 42 0.89 0.77 -13.57
CA GLY A 42 -0.46 0.25 -13.73
C GLY A 42 -1.46 0.73 -12.68
N LEU A 43 -1.02 1.12 -11.48
CA LEU A 43 -1.87 1.74 -10.46
C LEU A 43 -2.13 3.22 -10.74
N LEU A 44 -1.12 3.94 -11.26
CA LEU A 44 -1.26 5.32 -11.74
C LEU A 44 -2.24 5.39 -12.90
N ASP A 45 -2.11 4.49 -13.89
CA ASP A 45 -2.97 4.43 -15.08
C ASP A 45 -4.45 4.16 -14.71
N ARG A 46 -4.68 3.48 -13.59
CA ARG A 46 -6.03 3.20 -13.03
C ARG A 46 -6.53 4.29 -12.07
N GLY A 47 -5.75 5.33 -11.81
CA GLY A 47 -6.10 6.39 -10.86
C GLY A 47 -6.13 5.95 -9.39
N LEU A 48 -5.52 4.81 -9.06
CA LEU A 48 -5.43 4.31 -7.69
C LEU A 48 -4.25 4.93 -6.92
N LEU A 49 -3.23 5.36 -7.65
CA LEU A 49 -2.18 6.22 -7.13
C LEU A 49 -2.20 7.54 -7.88
N GLU A 50 -1.68 8.57 -7.23
CA GLU A 50 -1.26 9.82 -7.84
C GLU A 50 0.23 10.04 -7.59
N LEU A 51 0.92 10.67 -8.53
CA LEU A 51 2.33 11.01 -8.42
C LEU A 51 2.51 12.52 -8.57
N PRO A 52 2.26 13.30 -7.51
CA PRO A 52 2.55 14.73 -7.54
C PRO A 52 4.05 14.95 -7.73
N ASP A 53 4.43 15.73 -8.74
CA ASP A 53 5.79 16.24 -8.88
C ASP A 53 5.83 17.62 -8.19
N ASP A 54 6.09 17.62 -6.89
CA ASP A 54 6.17 18.81 -6.04
C ASP A 54 7.54 19.52 -6.14
N GLY A 55 8.36 19.14 -7.12
CA GLY A 55 9.74 19.62 -7.23
C GLY A 55 10.67 19.05 -6.15
N GLY A 56 10.18 18.13 -5.31
CA GLY A 56 10.97 17.43 -4.31
C GLY A 56 12.01 16.50 -4.92
N HIS A 57 13.11 16.30 -4.18
CA HIS A 57 14.15 15.35 -4.56
C HIS A 57 13.60 13.91 -4.66
N TRP A 58 12.60 13.57 -3.84
CA TRP A 58 11.99 12.25 -3.77
C TRP A 58 10.55 12.29 -4.26
N LEU A 59 10.27 11.64 -5.39
CA LEU A 59 8.91 11.45 -5.87
C LEU A 59 8.23 10.32 -5.09
N ARG A 60 7.02 10.56 -4.59
CA ARG A 60 6.23 9.56 -3.86
C ARG A 60 4.87 9.40 -4.50
N ALA A 61 4.57 8.21 -4.98
CA ALA A 61 3.23 7.86 -5.45
C ALA A 61 2.34 7.58 -4.24
N ARG A 62 1.25 8.31 -4.09
CA ARG A 62 0.34 8.23 -2.94
C ARG A 62 -1.00 7.65 -3.35
N PHE A 63 -1.65 6.94 -2.43
CA PHE A 63 -2.99 6.42 -2.67
C PHE A 63 -3.99 7.56 -2.81
N THR A 64 -4.78 7.51 -3.88
CA THR A 64 -5.98 8.34 -4.01
C THR A 64 -7.08 7.78 -3.09
N ALA A 65 -8.19 8.50 -2.95
CA ALA A 65 -9.35 7.98 -2.25
C ALA A 65 -9.85 6.65 -2.85
N ALA A 66 -9.87 6.56 -4.19
CA ALA A 66 -10.22 5.32 -4.90
C ALA A 66 -9.21 4.19 -4.66
N GLY A 67 -7.91 4.52 -4.62
CA GLY A 67 -6.86 3.58 -4.25
C GLY A 67 -7.02 3.02 -2.84
N MET A 68 -7.34 3.89 -1.87
CA MET A 68 -7.61 3.48 -0.48
C MET A 68 -8.85 2.60 -0.38
N ALA A 69 -9.91 2.90 -1.13
CA ALA A 69 -11.12 2.07 -1.19
C ALA A 69 -10.80 0.68 -1.77
N ALA A 70 -10.12 0.61 -2.90
CA ALA A 70 -9.71 -0.66 -3.51
C ALA A 70 -8.78 -1.49 -2.60
N LEU A 71 -7.92 -0.82 -1.82
CA LEU A 71 -7.06 -1.49 -0.85
C LEU A 71 -7.88 -2.07 0.32
N ARG A 72 -8.93 -1.38 0.77
CA ARG A 72 -9.86 -1.88 1.79
C ARG A 72 -10.64 -3.10 1.29
N GLU A 73 -11.16 -3.06 0.07
CA GLU A 73 -11.84 -4.21 -0.57
C GLU A 73 -10.89 -5.41 -0.67
N MET A 74 -9.64 -5.20 -1.09
CA MET A 74 -8.64 -6.27 -1.13
C MET A 74 -8.34 -6.85 0.27
N ALA A 75 -8.42 -6.04 1.32
CA ALA A 75 -8.16 -6.47 2.69
C ALA A 75 -9.30 -7.32 3.29
N GLU A 76 -10.48 -7.36 2.66
CA GLU A 76 -11.55 -8.29 3.02
C GLU A 76 -11.17 -9.75 2.68
N ASP A 77 -10.35 -9.95 1.64
CA ASP A 77 -9.77 -11.25 1.33
C ASP A 77 -8.46 -11.47 2.10
N ARG A 78 -8.53 -12.30 3.16
CA ARG A 78 -7.38 -12.69 3.98
C ARG A 78 -6.23 -13.33 3.18
N ARG A 79 -6.50 -13.92 2.01
CA ARG A 79 -5.47 -14.51 1.15
C ARG A 79 -4.72 -13.44 0.36
N ALA A 80 -5.39 -12.33 0.05
CA ALA A 80 -4.80 -11.21 -0.66
C ALA A 80 -3.84 -10.42 0.24
N LEU A 81 -4.21 -10.18 1.50
CA LEU A 81 -3.38 -9.54 2.53
C LEU A 81 -3.26 -10.41 3.80
N PRO A 82 -2.36 -11.41 3.81
CA PRO A 82 -2.10 -12.23 4.99
C PRO A 82 -1.59 -11.35 6.16
N PRO A 83 -2.22 -11.40 7.35
CA PRO A 83 -1.82 -10.56 8.48
C PRO A 83 -0.36 -10.73 8.89
N THR A 84 0.19 -11.94 8.76
CA THR A 84 1.60 -12.25 9.06
C THR A 84 2.59 -11.36 8.29
N GLU A 85 2.21 -10.87 7.12
CA GLU A 85 3.04 -10.02 6.26
C GLU A 85 2.57 -8.55 6.23
N TYR A 86 1.27 -8.31 6.45
CA TYR A 86 0.61 -7.02 6.22
C TYR A 86 -0.15 -6.47 7.43
N GLN A 87 0.12 -6.93 8.67
CA GLN A 87 -0.56 -6.42 9.87
C GLN A 87 -0.54 -4.88 9.94
N HIS A 88 0.60 -4.25 9.66
CA HIS A 88 0.73 -2.79 9.65
C HIS A 88 -0.20 -2.10 8.65
N VAL A 89 -0.40 -2.68 7.45
CA VAL A 89 -1.35 -2.17 6.46
C VAL A 89 -2.78 -2.29 6.99
N LEU A 90 -3.13 -3.42 7.60
CA LEU A 90 -4.47 -3.64 8.16
C LEU A 90 -4.76 -2.65 9.31
N ASP A 91 -3.77 -2.41 10.17
CA ASP A 91 -3.85 -1.45 11.26
C ASP A 91 -4.04 -0.02 10.73
N GLU A 92 -3.26 0.39 9.71
CA GLU A 92 -3.41 1.70 9.05
C GLU A 92 -4.76 1.87 8.35
N LEU A 93 -5.34 0.79 7.84
CA LEU A 93 -6.69 0.79 7.28
C LEU A 93 -7.78 0.80 8.37
N GLY A 94 -7.44 0.55 9.63
CA GLY A 94 -8.40 0.38 10.73
C GLY A 94 -9.22 -0.90 10.62
N ILE A 95 -8.74 -1.89 9.86
CA ILE A 95 -9.42 -3.17 9.67
C ILE A 95 -9.05 -4.09 10.82
N ARG A 96 -9.97 -4.22 11.78
CA ARG A 96 -9.92 -5.28 12.78
C ARG A 96 -10.39 -6.56 12.12
N GLN A 97 -9.45 -7.44 11.78
CA GLN A 97 -9.83 -8.74 11.25
C GLN A 97 -10.57 -9.52 12.34
N ALA A 98 -11.73 -10.08 12.00
CA ALA A 98 -12.50 -10.96 12.86
C ALA A 98 -11.71 -12.28 13.05
N GLY A 99 -10.78 -12.26 14.01
CA GLY A 99 -10.14 -13.44 14.59
C GLY A 99 -10.20 -13.44 16.11
N ASP A 100 -10.88 -12.45 16.71
CA ASP A 100 -10.96 -12.22 18.16
C ASP A 100 -12.42 -12.11 18.64
N ARG A 101 -13.37 -12.62 17.85
CA ARG A 101 -14.82 -12.59 18.17
C ARG A 101 -15.42 -13.94 18.56
N ASP A 102 -14.61 -14.98 18.74
CA ASP A 102 -15.12 -16.32 19.06
C ASP A 102 -14.55 -16.94 20.36
N ASP A 103 -13.94 -16.17 21.27
CA ASP A 103 -13.48 -16.72 22.57
C ASP A 103 -13.95 -15.95 23.81
N ALA A 104 -14.91 -15.04 23.65
CA ALA A 104 -15.48 -14.30 24.77
C ALA A 104 -17.01 -14.22 24.68
N SER A 105 -17.69 -15.36 24.56
CA SER A 105 -19.08 -15.52 25.02
C SER A 105 -19.51 -16.98 25.01
N SER A 106 -19.34 -17.63 26.15
CA SER A 106 -20.35 -18.55 26.67
C SER A 106 -20.31 -18.49 28.19
N PRO A 107 -21.14 -17.66 28.84
CA PRO A 107 -21.54 -17.89 30.21
C PRO A 107 -22.65 -18.95 30.24
N MET A 108 -22.43 -19.96 31.08
CA MET A 108 -23.40 -20.80 31.80
C MET A 108 -24.49 -21.56 31.02
N SER A 109 -24.52 -22.88 31.23
CA SER A 109 -25.48 -23.50 32.17
C SER A 109 -24.97 -24.85 32.65
#